data_AF-A0A1B9M064-F1
#
_entry.id   AF-A0A1B9M064-F1
#
_cell.length_a   1.000
_cell.length_b   1.000
_cell.length_c   1.000
_cell.angle_alpha   90.00
_cell.angle_beta   90.00
_cell.angle_gamma   90.00
#
_symmetry.space_group_name_H-M   'P 1'
#
loop_
_entity.id
_entity.type
_entity.pdbx_description
1 polymer ?
#
loop_
_entity_poly.entity_id
_entity_poly.type
_entity_poly.pdbx_seq_one_letter_code
_entity_poly.pdbx_strand_id
1 'polypeptide(L)'
;MISGAQLAAGENIIIEANRDVNITTSTDKQNEHNKSSSKQTNITLGVPTAGSSIRFINGSPNHGVGMLPYGDQRNGEQHHADATAQNPSSLTANNIYINSKEGHVNITSSQIAAEKDINIKANKGNITVNTSKDASRIEEKGYHKQVGELGGDGYSGTVGWQESRYKNLENKSTQSNIRSEITSAKGNVNLWAGEDIRLSGTDITADKSVNLTGKNVIMDTSEDDKLQQSQTQDKQYGGMATHFQTKKLRGKCFLNSTGGK
;
A
#
# COMPACT_ATOMS: atom_id res chain seq x y z
N MET A 1 26.66 -18.31 7.54
CA MET A 1 25.56 -17.33 7.43
C MET A 1 24.34 -17.93 8.12
N ILE A 2 23.67 -17.15 8.96
CA ILE A 2 22.43 -17.53 9.65
C ILE A 2 21.35 -16.57 9.11
N SER A 3 20.28 -17.11 8.52
CA SER A 3 19.24 -16.29 7.90
C SER A 3 17.85 -16.82 8.23
N GLY A 4 17.03 -16.01 8.88
CA GLY A 4 15.68 -16.37 9.36
C GLY A 4 15.64 -17.64 10.23
N ALA A 5 16.71 -17.91 10.98
CA ALA A 5 16.82 -19.14 11.77
C ALA A 5 16.72 -18.85 13.27
N GLN A 6 16.11 -19.78 14.00
CA GLN A 6 16.00 -19.75 15.46
C GLN A 6 16.99 -20.76 16.05
N LEU A 7 17.97 -20.28 16.81
CA LEU A 7 18.99 -21.07 17.48
C LEU A 7 18.84 -20.87 18.98
N ALA A 8 18.48 -21.93 19.70
CA ALA A 8 18.38 -21.93 21.14
C ALA A 8 19.33 -22.98 21.74
N ALA A 9 20.11 -22.60 22.75
CA ALA A 9 20.99 -23.50 23.47
C ALA A 9 20.90 -23.27 24.97
N GLY A 10 20.86 -24.34 25.79
CA GLY A 10 20.77 -24.20 27.25
C GLY A 10 22.03 -23.63 27.90
N GLU A 11 23.18 -23.69 27.23
CA GLU A 11 24.44 -23.16 27.74
C GLU A 11 25.04 -22.09 26.81
N ASN A 12 25.75 -22.51 25.76
CA ASN A 12 26.51 -21.58 24.95
C ASN A 12 26.16 -21.72 23.47
N ILE A 13 26.00 -20.59 22.79
CA ILE A 13 26.12 -20.52 21.34
C ILE A 13 27.50 -19.97 21.01
N ILE A 14 28.28 -20.72 20.23
CA ILE A 14 29.61 -20.31 19.78
C ILE A 14 29.59 -20.29 18.25
N ILE A 15 29.83 -19.13 17.66
CA ILE A 15 29.91 -18.92 16.23
C ILE A 15 31.31 -18.41 15.92
N GLU A 16 32.10 -19.24 15.23
CA GLU A 16 33.43 -18.85 14.77
C GLU A 16 33.50 -18.84 13.25
N ALA A 17 34.03 -17.75 12.68
CA ALA A 17 34.30 -17.66 11.25
C ALA A 17 35.72 -17.14 11.01
N ASN A 18 36.36 -17.64 9.95
CA ASN A 18 37.64 -17.10 9.50
C ASN A 18 37.47 -15.70 8.89
N ARG A 19 36.45 -15.53 8.03
CA ARG A 19 36.08 -14.25 7.41
C ARG A 19 34.87 -13.65 8.14
N ASP A 20 33.72 -13.59 7.50
CA ASP A 20 32.57 -12.85 8.02
C ASP A 20 31.58 -13.74 8.76
N VAL A 21 30.97 -13.19 9.81
CA VAL A 21 29.76 -13.73 10.42
C VAL A 21 28.59 -12.84 10.00
N ASN A 22 27.63 -13.43 9.29
CA ASN A 22 26.40 -12.75 8.87
C ASN A 22 25.21 -13.42 9.54
N ILE A 23 24.48 -12.65 10.36
CA ILE A 23 23.22 -13.04 11.02
C ILE A 23 22.15 -12.07 10.51
N THR A 24 21.22 -12.56 9.71
CA THR A 24 20.30 -11.71 8.94
C THR A 24 18.87 -12.22 9.03
N THR A 25 17.89 -11.36 8.74
CA THR A 25 16.51 -11.80 8.47
C THR A 25 16.42 -12.64 7.20
N SER A 26 15.52 -13.63 7.18
CA SER A 26 14.97 -14.11 5.91
C SER A 26 13.89 -13.14 5.43
N THR A 27 13.72 -13.00 4.11
CA THR A 27 12.70 -12.13 3.51
C THR A 27 11.85 -12.93 2.55
N ASP A 28 10.55 -12.97 2.82
CA ASP A 28 9.54 -13.56 1.97
C ASP A 28 8.82 -12.45 1.19
N LYS A 29 8.61 -12.66 -0.12
CA LYS A 29 7.88 -11.71 -0.98
C LYS A 29 6.51 -12.27 -1.30
N GLN A 30 5.47 -11.52 -0.96
CA GLN A 30 4.09 -11.77 -1.37
C GLN A 30 3.72 -10.83 -2.52
N ASN A 31 3.12 -11.39 -3.55
CA ASN A 31 2.64 -10.66 -4.72
C ASN A 31 1.17 -11.00 -4.93
N GLU A 32 0.31 -10.00 -4.82
CA GLU A 32 -1.12 -10.10 -5.03
C GLU A 32 -1.49 -9.39 -6.33
N HIS A 33 -2.23 -10.11 -7.17
CA HIS A 33 -2.65 -9.62 -8.47
C HIS A 33 -4.14 -9.87 -8.69
N ASN A 34 -4.93 -8.79 -8.58
CA ASN A 34 -6.37 -8.84 -8.76
C ASN A 34 -6.79 -8.05 -10.00
N LYS A 35 -7.64 -8.67 -10.83
CA LYS A 35 -8.26 -8.03 -12.00
C LYS A 35 -9.77 -8.18 -11.89
N SER A 36 -10.49 -7.07 -11.89
CA SER A 36 -11.95 -7.05 -12.00
C SER A 36 -12.35 -6.31 -13.28
N SER A 37 -13.39 -6.81 -13.94
CA SER A 37 -14.00 -6.17 -15.09
C SER A 37 -15.50 -6.38 -15.00
N SER A 38 -16.26 -5.29 -15.12
CA SER A 38 -17.71 -5.34 -15.17
C SER A 38 -18.22 -4.57 -16.38
N LYS A 39 -19.29 -5.11 -16.97
CA LYS A 39 -20.03 -4.46 -18.05
C LYS A 39 -21.49 -4.42 -17.63
N GLN A 40 -22.06 -3.22 -17.60
CA GLN A 40 -23.47 -3.01 -17.34
C GLN A 40 -24.12 -2.38 -18.56
N THR A 41 -25.24 -2.96 -18.98
CA THR A 41 -26.04 -2.50 -20.10
C THR A 41 -27.37 -2.03 -19.56
N ASN A 42 -27.68 -0.74 -19.64
CA ASN A 42 -28.97 -0.21 -19.22
C ASN A 42 -29.81 0.17 -20.43
N ILE A 43 -31.07 -0.24 -20.37
CA ILE A 43 -32.09 0.11 -21.37
C ILE A 43 -33.08 1.01 -20.66
N THR A 44 -32.99 2.31 -20.90
CA THR A 44 -33.96 3.27 -20.36
C THR A 44 -35.18 3.30 -21.27
N LEU A 45 -36.27 2.67 -20.82
CA LEU A 45 -37.60 2.82 -21.43
C LEU A 45 -38.25 4.08 -20.84
N GLY A 46 -37.86 5.24 -21.38
CA GLY A 46 -38.55 6.49 -21.06
C GLY A 46 -40.01 6.41 -21.54
N VAL A 47 -40.96 6.35 -20.60
CA VAL A 47 -42.38 6.48 -20.94
C VAL A 47 -42.59 7.89 -21.51
N PRO A 48 -43.06 8.05 -22.75
CA PRO A 48 -43.25 9.38 -23.31
C PRO A 48 -44.34 10.10 -22.51
N THR A 49 -43.97 11.10 -21.71
CA THR A 49 -44.92 12.02 -21.11
C THR A 49 -45.51 12.90 -22.20
N ALA A 50 -46.83 13.11 -22.17
CA ALA A 50 -47.59 13.83 -23.20
C ALA A 50 -46.95 15.18 -23.55
N GLY A 51 -46.24 15.22 -24.69
CA GLY A 51 -45.56 16.41 -25.22
C GLY A 51 -44.12 16.20 -25.70
N SER A 52 -43.46 15.08 -25.38
CA SER A 52 -42.12 14.78 -25.93
C SER A 52 -42.20 14.11 -27.30
N SER A 53 -41.88 14.84 -28.37
CA SER A 53 -41.71 14.26 -29.71
C SER A 53 -40.33 13.62 -29.83
N ILE A 54 -40.13 12.46 -29.20
CA ILE A 54 -39.07 11.53 -29.59
C ILE A 54 -39.72 10.50 -30.50
N ARG A 55 -39.35 10.52 -31.78
CA ARG A 55 -39.86 9.53 -32.75
C ARG A 55 -39.29 8.15 -32.43
N PHE A 56 -40.16 7.25 -31.99
CA PHE A 56 -39.95 5.80 -31.92
C PHE A 56 -40.49 5.17 -33.21
N ILE A 57 -39.69 4.38 -33.92
CA ILE A 57 -40.17 3.48 -34.99
C ILE A 57 -39.57 2.09 -34.75
N ASN A 58 -40.45 1.15 -34.41
CA ASN A 58 -40.16 -0.28 -34.37
C ASN A 58 -40.01 -0.75 -35.83
N GLY A 59 -38.84 -1.26 -36.22
CA GLY A 59 -38.59 -1.77 -37.57
C GLY A 59 -37.68 -3.00 -37.57
N SER A 60 -38.29 -4.17 -37.73
CA SER A 60 -37.67 -5.38 -38.30
C SER A 60 -38.42 -5.70 -39.61
N PRO A 61 -37.84 -6.40 -40.60
CA PRO A 61 -36.51 -7.01 -40.69
C PRO A 61 -35.65 -6.36 -41.80
N ASN A 62 -34.39 -6.05 -41.50
CA ASN A 62 -33.45 -5.25 -42.31
C ASN A 62 -33.74 -3.74 -42.37
N HIS A 63 -33.05 -3.02 -41.46
CA HIS A 63 -32.81 -1.58 -41.44
C HIS A 63 -33.99 -0.70 -40.96
N GLY A 64 -34.15 -0.59 -39.64
CA GLY A 64 -35.09 0.32 -38.98
C GLY A 64 -34.50 0.97 -37.73
N VAL A 65 -34.53 2.30 -37.67
CA VAL A 65 -33.97 3.15 -36.59
C VAL A 65 -34.76 3.01 -35.28
N GLY A 66 -34.35 2.06 -34.45
CA GLY A 66 -34.79 1.92 -33.06
C GLY A 66 -33.92 2.76 -32.12
N MET A 67 -34.44 3.88 -31.60
CA MET A 67 -33.80 4.66 -30.54
C MET A 67 -34.17 4.07 -29.18
N LEU A 68 -33.51 2.97 -28.83
CA LEU A 68 -33.27 2.65 -27.44
C LEU A 68 -32.06 3.52 -27.04
N PRO A 69 -32.13 4.38 -26.01
CA PRO A 69 -30.92 4.94 -25.43
C PRO A 69 -30.22 3.76 -24.74
N TYR A 70 -29.48 3.01 -25.55
CA TYR A 70 -28.66 1.91 -25.11
C TYR A 70 -27.47 2.53 -24.41
N GLY A 71 -27.51 2.50 -23.08
CA GLY A 71 -26.38 2.92 -22.27
C GLY A 71 -25.46 1.72 -22.04
N ASP A 72 -24.18 1.94 -22.32
CA ASP A 72 -23.14 0.94 -22.15
C ASP A 72 -22.14 1.50 -21.14
N GLN A 73 -22.06 0.85 -19.98
CA GLN A 73 -21.09 1.17 -18.94
C GLN A 73 -20.08 0.04 -18.82
N ARG A 74 -18.79 0.39 -18.88
CA ARG A 74 -17.68 -0.53 -18.67
C ARG A 74 -16.75 0.02 -17.60
N ASN A 75 -16.48 -0.82 -16.62
CA ASN A 75 -15.52 -0.54 -15.56
C ASN A 75 -14.50 -1.67 -15.55
N GLY A 76 -13.23 -1.34 -15.40
CA GLY A 76 -12.20 -2.33 -15.17
C GLY A 76 -11.13 -1.78 -14.25
N GLU A 77 -10.72 -2.61 -13.30
CA GLU A 77 -9.72 -2.27 -12.31
C GLU A 77 -8.67 -3.37 -12.21
N GLN A 78 -7.43 -2.95 -12.03
CA GLN A 78 -6.28 -3.80 -11.81
C GLN A 78 -5.59 -3.33 -10.55
N HIS A 79 -5.47 -4.25 -9.61
CA HIS A 79 -4.84 -4.04 -8.31
C HIS A 79 -3.62 -4.93 -8.22
N HIS A 80 -2.45 -4.33 -8.09
CA HIS A 80 -1.17 -5.00 -7.85
C HIS A 80 -0.64 -4.56 -6.49
N ALA A 81 -0.40 -5.52 -5.61
CA ALA A 81 0.22 -5.25 -4.32
C ALA A 81 1.41 -6.18 -4.10
N ASP A 82 2.59 -5.60 -3.93
CA ASP A 82 3.79 -6.28 -3.50
C ASP A 82 4.01 -5.96 -2.01
N ALA A 83 4.21 -7.00 -1.20
CA ALA A 83 4.57 -6.86 0.21
C ALA A 83 5.74 -7.79 0.54
N THR A 84 6.66 -7.32 1.38
CA THR A 84 7.72 -8.16 1.95
C THR A 84 7.40 -8.50 3.40
N ALA A 85 7.39 -9.78 3.75
CA ALA A 85 7.40 -10.24 5.12
C ALA A 85 8.82 -10.64 5.51
N GLN A 86 9.26 -10.31 6.72
CA GLN A 86 10.59 -10.67 7.20
C GLN A 86 10.48 -11.67 8.35
N ASN A 87 11.45 -12.57 8.45
CA ASN A 87 11.58 -13.53 9.54
C ASN A 87 12.92 -13.27 10.25
N PRO A 88 12.93 -12.84 11.53
CA PRO A 88 14.15 -12.57 12.27
C PRO A 88 14.97 -13.84 12.47
N SER A 89 16.30 -13.71 12.44
CA SER A 89 17.12 -14.70 13.11
C SER A 89 17.08 -14.45 14.60
N SER A 90 16.90 -15.50 15.41
CA SER A 90 16.90 -15.43 16.87
C SER A 90 17.98 -16.34 17.43
N LEU A 91 18.85 -15.81 18.28
CA LEU A 91 19.88 -16.56 18.99
C LEU A 91 19.61 -16.40 20.48
N THR A 92 19.32 -17.50 21.17
CA THR A 92 19.02 -17.50 22.61
C THR A 92 19.88 -18.52 23.35
N ALA A 93 20.67 -18.09 24.34
CA ALA A 93 21.47 -19.00 25.17
C ALA A 93 21.82 -18.43 26.55
N ASN A 94 22.54 -19.18 27.41
CA ASN A 94 23.12 -18.56 28.60
C ASN A 94 24.25 -17.60 28.25
N ASN A 95 25.16 -18.01 27.35
CA ASN A 95 26.18 -17.13 26.81
C ASN A 95 26.24 -17.24 25.29
N ILE A 96 26.55 -16.12 24.63
CA ILE A 96 26.71 -16.08 23.19
C ILE A 96 28.08 -15.53 22.86
N TYR A 97 28.84 -16.29 22.07
CA TYR A 97 30.16 -15.93 21.59
C TYR A 97 30.15 -15.91 20.05
N ILE A 98 30.37 -14.73 19.47
CA ILE A 98 30.46 -14.55 18.03
C ILE A 98 31.86 -14.02 17.73
N ASN A 99 32.63 -14.74 16.92
CA ASN A 99 34.03 -14.44 16.65
C ASN A 99 34.32 -14.51 15.15
N SER A 100 34.77 -13.39 14.59
CA SER A 100 35.32 -13.27 13.25
C SER A 100 36.83 -12.99 13.34
N LYS A 101 37.65 -13.81 12.67
CA LYS A 101 39.12 -13.73 12.77
C LYS A 101 39.72 -12.64 11.87
N GLU A 102 39.28 -12.56 10.62
CA GLU A 102 39.85 -11.65 9.62
C GLU A 102 38.80 -10.73 8.99
N GLY A 103 37.51 -11.03 9.17
CA GLY A 103 36.42 -10.30 8.51
C GLY A 103 35.57 -9.47 9.46
N HIS A 104 34.29 -9.35 9.10
CA HIS A 104 33.31 -8.52 9.79
C HIS A 104 32.26 -9.35 10.51
N VAL A 105 31.58 -8.74 11.47
CA VAL A 105 30.33 -9.27 12.04
C VAL A 105 29.20 -8.36 11.61
N ASN A 106 28.26 -8.89 10.83
CA ASN A 106 27.08 -8.17 10.38
C ASN A 106 25.83 -8.82 10.98
N ILE A 107 25.05 -8.03 11.70
CA ILE A 107 23.79 -8.42 12.31
C ILE A 107 22.70 -7.51 11.74
N THR A 108 21.71 -8.09 11.09
CA THR A 108 20.63 -7.33 10.46
C THR A 108 19.28 -7.88 10.88
N SER A 109 18.43 -7.03 11.45
CA SER A 109 17.08 -7.34 11.95
C SER A 109 17.00 -8.68 12.69
N SER A 110 17.92 -8.89 13.62
CA SER A 110 18.04 -10.15 14.36
C SER A 110 17.99 -9.93 15.86
N GLN A 111 17.45 -10.91 16.57
CA GLN A 111 17.34 -10.90 18.04
C GLN A 111 18.43 -11.79 18.62
N ILE A 112 19.29 -11.23 19.45
CA ILE A 112 20.36 -11.95 20.15
C ILE A 112 20.13 -11.75 21.65
N ALA A 113 19.63 -12.79 22.31
CA ALA A 113 19.30 -12.77 23.72
C ALA A 113 20.18 -13.74 24.50
N ALA A 114 20.84 -13.28 25.56
CA ALA A 114 21.55 -14.16 26.47
C ALA A 114 21.09 -13.96 27.92
N GLU A 115 21.09 -15.04 28.71
CA GLU A 115 20.85 -14.91 30.15
C GLU A 115 22.03 -14.21 30.85
N LYS A 116 23.27 -14.54 30.45
CA LYS A 116 24.51 -14.00 30.98
C LYS A 116 25.20 -13.18 29.89
N ASP A 117 26.41 -13.52 29.46
CA ASP A 117 27.22 -12.61 28.67
C ASP A 117 27.07 -12.82 27.14
N ILE A 118 27.01 -11.71 26.41
CA ILE A 118 27.12 -11.68 24.95
C ILE A 118 28.48 -11.08 24.60
N ASN A 119 29.27 -11.81 23.81
CA ASN A 119 30.58 -11.38 23.35
C ASN A 119 30.64 -11.48 21.83
N ILE A 120 30.72 -10.34 21.16
CA ILE A 120 30.81 -10.23 19.70
C ILE A 120 32.15 -9.61 19.35
N LYS A 121 32.95 -10.33 18.56
CA LYS A 121 34.32 -9.98 18.27
C LYS A 121 34.59 -10.04 16.77
N ALA A 122 35.01 -8.94 16.18
CA ALA A 122 35.53 -8.85 14.82
C ALA A 122 37.00 -8.44 14.87
N ASN A 123 37.93 -9.38 14.75
CA ASN A 123 39.30 -9.14 15.21
C ASN A 123 40.08 -8.08 14.42
N LYS A 124 39.80 -7.98 13.12
CA LYS A 124 40.45 -7.04 12.20
C LYS A 124 39.46 -6.22 11.39
N GLY A 125 38.18 -6.34 11.69
CA GLY A 125 37.12 -5.76 10.88
C GLY A 125 36.08 -5.04 11.73
N ASN A 126 35.02 -4.63 11.05
CA ASN A 126 33.91 -3.89 11.62
C ASN A 126 32.88 -4.82 12.28
N ILE A 127 32.14 -4.26 13.24
CA ILE A 127 30.87 -4.81 13.71
C ILE A 127 29.76 -3.87 13.23
N THR A 128 28.83 -4.40 12.46
CA THR A 128 27.67 -3.65 11.97
C THR A 128 26.39 -4.29 12.48
N VAL A 129 25.55 -3.50 13.17
CA VAL A 129 24.22 -3.94 13.62
C VAL A 129 23.16 -2.99 13.09
N ASN A 130 22.36 -3.46 12.14
CA ASN A 130 21.39 -2.64 11.40
C ASN A 130 19.98 -3.22 11.48
N THR A 131 18.98 -2.39 11.19
CA THR A 131 17.60 -2.85 10.94
C THR A 131 17.27 -2.78 9.45
N SER A 132 16.65 -3.84 8.93
CA SER A 132 16.05 -3.93 7.60
C SER A 132 14.86 -3.00 7.44
N LYS A 133 14.55 -2.64 6.18
CA LYS A 133 13.31 -1.92 5.83
C LYS A 133 12.31 -2.89 5.20
N ASP A 134 11.04 -2.78 5.59
CA ASP A 134 9.91 -3.42 4.91
C ASP A 134 9.49 -2.53 3.74
N ALA A 135 9.37 -3.12 2.54
CA ALA A 135 8.91 -2.42 1.36
C ALA A 135 7.51 -2.92 0.97
N SER A 136 6.58 -1.99 0.83
CA SER A 136 5.27 -2.24 0.26
C SER A 136 5.06 -1.32 -0.94
N ARG A 137 4.63 -1.93 -2.05
CA ARG A 137 4.27 -1.22 -3.27
C ARG A 137 2.85 -1.59 -3.65
N ILE A 138 1.99 -0.59 -3.75
CA ILE A 138 0.63 -0.73 -4.21
C ILE A 138 0.51 0.07 -5.51
N GLU A 139 0.12 -0.61 -6.58
CA GLU A 139 -0.20 -0.01 -7.87
C GLU A 139 -1.64 -0.35 -8.25
N GLU A 140 -2.48 0.67 -8.31
CA GLU A 140 -3.87 0.57 -8.71
C GLU A 140 -4.07 1.29 -10.04
N LYS A 141 -4.75 0.63 -10.98
CA LYS A 141 -5.15 1.20 -12.27
C LYS A 141 -6.61 0.92 -12.50
N GLY A 142 -7.38 1.94 -12.81
CA GLY A 142 -8.78 1.78 -13.19
C GLY A 142 -9.14 2.59 -14.42
N TYR A 143 -10.18 2.12 -15.10
CA TYR A 143 -10.86 2.87 -16.15
C TYR A 143 -12.36 2.74 -16.00
N HIS A 144 -13.05 3.85 -16.28
CA HIS A 144 -14.50 3.93 -16.36
C HIS A 144 -14.86 4.50 -17.73
N LYS A 145 -15.73 3.82 -18.46
CA LYS A 145 -16.26 4.28 -19.74
C LYS A 145 -17.78 4.18 -19.71
N GLN A 146 -18.45 5.29 -19.99
CA GLN A 146 -19.90 5.35 -20.11
C GLN A 146 -20.28 6.03 -21.42
N VAL A 147 -21.20 5.39 -22.13
CA VAL A 147 -21.85 5.90 -23.35
C VAL A 147 -23.34 5.91 -23.07
N GLY A 148 -24.01 7.04 -23.27
CA GLY A 148 -25.46 7.17 -23.05
C GLY A 148 -25.81 8.45 -22.31
N GLU A 149 -26.81 8.38 -21.42
CA GLU A 149 -27.15 9.50 -20.54
C GLU A 149 -26.06 9.69 -19.47
N LEU A 150 -25.51 10.90 -19.38
CA LEU A 150 -24.43 11.27 -18.46
C LEU A 150 -24.96 11.93 -17.17
N GLY A 151 -26.28 12.07 -17.03
CA GLY A 151 -26.95 12.72 -15.91
C GLY A 151 -27.83 13.89 -16.34
N GLY A 152 -28.86 14.18 -15.52
CA GLY A 152 -29.84 15.23 -15.75
C GLY A 152 -30.59 15.61 -14.46
N ASP A 153 -31.00 16.86 -14.37
CA ASP A 153 -31.66 17.48 -13.21
C ASP A 153 -33.20 17.35 -13.25
N GLY A 154 -33.71 16.40 -14.03
CA GLY A 154 -35.15 16.18 -14.24
C GLY A 154 -35.80 17.11 -15.27
N TYR A 155 -35.13 18.19 -15.70
CA TYR A 155 -35.59 19.12 -16.74
C TYR A 155 -34.67 19.17 -17.97
N SER A 156 -33.41 18.78 -17.83
CA SER A 156 -32.46 18.65 -18.93
C SER A 156 -31.68 17.34 -18.80
N GLY A 157 -31.40 16.69 -19.91
CA GLY A 157 -30.61 15.45 -19.95
C GLY A 157 -29.42 15.63 -20.89
N THR A 158 -28.23 15.24 -20.43
CA THR A 158 -27.05 15.22 -21.29
C THR A 158 -26.82 13.82 -21.80
N VAL A 159 -26.87 13.64 -23.12
CA VAL A 159 -26.40 12.40 -23.75
C VAL A 159 -24.98 12.61 -24.25
N GLY A 160 -24.11 11.65 -24.01
CA GLY A 160 -22.71 11.78 -24.37
C GLY A 160 -21.87 10.56 -24.05
N TRP A 161 -20.58 10.77 -24.21
CA TRP A 161 -19.54 9.81 -23.91
C TRP A 161 -18.61 10.39 -22.84
N GLN A 162 -18.30 9.57 -21.82
CA GLN A 162 -17.27 9.87 -20.85
C GLN A 162 -16.31 8.69 -20.70
N GLU A 163 -15.02 9.02 -20.57
CA GLU A 163 -13.96 8.11 -20.17
C GLU A 163 -13.13 8.76 -19.07
N SER A 164 -12.98 8.05 -17.96
CA SER A 164 -12.08 8.39 -16.87
C SER A 164 -11.06 7.28 -16.70
N ARG A 165 -9.79 7.65 -16.54
CA ARG A 165 -8.71 6.72 -16.18
C ARG A 165 -7.96 7.26 -14.98
N TYR A 166 -7.64 6.39 -14.05
CA TYR A 166 -6.82 6.75 -12.90
C TYR A 166 -5.70 5.74 -12.69
N LYS A 167 -4.59 6.24 -12.15
CA LYS A 167 -3.45 5.45 -11.72
C LYS A 167 -3.00 5.98 -10.36
N ASN A 168 -3.02 5.10 -9.35
CA ASN A 168 -2.45 5.38 -8.04
C ASN A 168 -1.21 4.51 -7.85
N LEU A 169 -0.12 5.12 -7.41
CA LEU A 169 1.10 4.43 -7.00
C LEU A 169 1.44 4.87 -5.58
N GLU A 170 1.43 3.92 -4.66
CA GLU A 170 1.94 4.12 -3.31
C GLU A 170 3.16 3.23 -3.11
N ASN A 171 4.29 3.85 -2.83
CA ASN A 171 5.51 3.18 -2.42
C ASN A 171 5.78 3.56 -0.97
N LYS A 172 5.75 2.57 -0.09
CA LYS A 172 6.04 2.72 1.31
C LYS A 172 7.26 1.88 1.65
N SER A 173 8.28 2.49 2.23
CA SER A 173 9.47 1.82 2.74
C SER A 173 9.64 2.22 4.19
N THR A 174 9.01 1.49 5.09
CA THR A 174 9.12 1.73 6.53
C THR A 174 10.17 0.83 7.15
N GLN A 175 10.80 1.28 8.21
CA GLN A 175 11.62 0.45 9.07
C GLN A 175 10.83 -0.82 9.41
N SER A 176 11.49 -1.98 9.28
CA SER A 176 10.82 -3.23 9.57
C SER A 176 10.33 -3.26 11.01
N ASN A 177 9.20 -3.90 11.24
CA ASN A 177 8.75 -4.25 12.61
C ASN A 177 9.77 -5.16 13.32
N ILE A 178 10.69 -5.75 12.57
CA ILE A 178 11.78 -6.57 13.08
C ILE A 178 13.02 -5.70 13.24
N ARG A 179 13.23 -5.22 14.46
CA ARG A 179 14.44 -4.48 14.85
C ARG A 179 15.56 -5.45 15.20
N SER A 180 16.80 -5.00 15.01
CA SER A 180 17.94 -5.66 15.65
C SER A 180 17.94 -5.39 17.15
N GLU A 181 17.99 -6.44 17.94
CA GLU A 181 17.99 -6.38 19.39
C GLU A 181 19.12 -7.26 19.94
N ILE A 182 19.94 -6.70 20.82
CA ILE A 182 20.99 -7.44 21.54
C ILE A 182 20.77 -7.24 23.04
N THR A 183 20.32 -8.29 23.72
CA THR A 183 19.88 -8.20 25.12
C THR A 183 20.56 -9.24 26.00
N SER A 184 21.20 -8.77 27.08
CA SER A 184 21.73 -9.60 28.15
C SER A 184 20.91 -9.41 29.42
N ALA A 185 20.30 -10.49 29.92
CA ALA A 185 19.35 -10.42 31.03
C ALA A 185 20.00 -10.25 32.42
N LYS A 186 21.20 -10.78 32.64
CA LYS A 186 21.93 -10.76 33.93
C LYS A 186 23.45 -10.54 33.77
N GLY A 187 23.89 -10.21 32.57
CA GLY A 187 25.30 -10.15 32.20
C GLY A 187 25.66 -8.87 31.47
N ASN A 188 26.73 -8.97 30.68
CA ASN A 188 27.26 -7.88 29.89
C ASN A 188 27.03 -8.12 28.39
N VAL A 189 27.01 -7.02 27.64
CA VAL A 189 27.12 -7.05 26.17
C VAL A 189 28.46 -6.43 25.79
N ASN A 190 29.34 -7.21 25.17
CA ASN A 190 30.67 -6.77 24.76
C ASN A 190 30.79 -6.87 23.23
N LEU A 191 30.96 -5.73 22.56
CA LEU A 191 31.27 -5.65 21.13
C LEU A 191 32.70 -5.15 20.96
N TRP A 192 33.56 -5.95 20.34
CA TRP A 192 34.94 -5.60 20.04
C TRP A 192 35.22 -5.68 18.54
N ALA A 193 35.36 -4.53 17.90
CA ALA A 193 35.79 -4.39 16.52
C ALA A 193 37.27 -3.98 16.47
N GLY A 194 38.04 -4.60 15.59
CA GLY A 194 39.39 -4.15 15.26
C GLY A 194 39.38 -2.81 14.51
N GLU A 195 38.27 -2.53 13.81
CA GLU A 195 37.99 -1.29 13.10
C GLU A 195 36.78 -0.59 13.74
N ASP A 196 35.68 -0.38 13.03
CA ASP A 196 34.55 0.43 13.50
C ASP A 196 33.36 -0.41 13.99
N ILE A 197 32.60 0.17 14.92
CA ILE A 197 31.27 -0.31 15.31
C ILE A 197 30.23 0.64 14.74
N ARG A 198 29.25 0.11 14.01
CA ARG A 198 28.14 0.87 13.46
C ARG A 198 26.81 0.27 13.90
N LEU A 199 25.96 1.09 14.54
CA LEU A 199 24.66 0.69 15.07
C LEU A 199 23.58 1.57 14.42
N SER A 200 22.67 0.98 13.64
CA SER A 200 21.61 1.72 12.94
C SER A 200 20.23 1.16 13.29
N GLY A 201 19.44 1.92 14.04
CA GLY A 201 18.10 1.50 14.47
C GLY A 201 18.09 0.18 15.24
N THR A 202 19.05 0.02 16.15
CA THR A 202 19.30 -1.18 16.96
C THR A 202 19.15 -0.86 18.44
N ASP A 203 18.53 -1.76 19.19
CA ASP A 203 18.40 -1.67 20.64
C ASP A 203 19.42 -2.62 21.29
N ILE A 204 20.27 -2.10 22.20
CA ILE A 204 21.24 -2.90 22.95
C ILE A 204 21.02 -2.69 24.44
N THR A 205 20.75 -3.77 25.17
CA THR A 205 20.46 -3.73 26.60
C THR A 205 21.28 -4.77 27.36
N ALA A 206 21.81 -4.39 28.52
CA ALA A 206 22.48 -5.30 29.43
C ALA A 206 22.12 -4.94 30.87
N ASP A 207 21.97 -5.94 31.74
CA ASP A 207 21.75 -5.74 33.18
C ASP A 207 22.98 -5.16 33.89
N LYS A 208 24.19 -5.56 33.48
CA LYS A 208 25.43 -5.07 34.08
C LYS A 208 26.02 -3.91 33.29
N SER A 209 26.60 -4.21 32.12
CA SER A 209 27.30 -3.23 31.30
C SER A 209 27.20 -3.52 29.81
N VAL A 210 27.15 -2.46 29.00
CA VAL A 210 27.35 -2.51 27.55
C VAL A 210 28.72 -1.90 27.24
N ASN A 211 29.63 -2.70 26.68
CA ASN A 211 30.97 -2.27 26.30
C ASN A 211 31.12 -2.33 24.79
N LEU A 212 31.37 -1.17 24.17
CA LEU A 212 31.63 -1.03 22.73
C LEU A 212 33.07 -0.58 22.55
N THR A 213 33.90 -1.38 21.89
CA THR A 213 35.30 -1.06 21.63
C THR A 213 35.60 -1.20 20.16
N GLY A 214 35.97 -0.10 19.53
CA GLY A 214 36.43 -0.02 18.15
C GLY A 214 37.20 1.29 17.96
N LYS A 215 37.76 1.50 16.78
CA LYS A 215 38.37 2.78 16.40
C LYS A 215 37.33 3.90 16.39
N ASN A 216 36.15 3.63 15.84
CA ASN A 216 35.00 4.52 15.89
C ASN A 216 33.74 3.77 16.30
N VAL A 217 32.80 4.49 16.94
CA VAL A 217 31.45 4.00 17.24
C VAL A 217 30.47 4.98 16.63
N ILE A 218 29.74 4.54 15.61
CA ILE A 218 28.74 5.34 14.89
C ILE A 218 27.35 4.81 15.24
N MET A 219 26.46 5.69 15.67
CA MET A 219 25.07 5.36 15.97
C MET A 219 24.14 6.24 15.14
N ASP A 220 23.32 5.59 14.31
CA ASP A 220 22.36 6.25 13.43
C ASP A 220 20.92 5.88 13.80
N THR A 221 20.03 6.86 13.68
CA THR A 221 18.58 6.63 13.79
C THR A 221 18.05 6.10 12.46
N SER A 222 17.19 5.10 12.49
CA SER A 222 16.48 4.64 11.28
C SER A 222 15.31 5.57 10.96
N GLU A 223 15.13 5.89 9.68
CA GLU A 223 14.10 6.81 9.16
C GLU A 223 13.20 6.10 8.12
N ASP A 224 11.90 6.40 8.17
CA ASP A 224 10.84 5.85 7.32
C ASP A 224 10.61 6.69 6.06
N ASP A 225 10.50 6.04 4.89
CA ASP A 225 10.27 6.70 3.60
C ASP A 225 8.85 6.41 3.09
N LYS A 226 8.06 7.45 2.78
CA LYS A 226 6.72 7.32 2.16
C LYS A 226 6.59 8.18 0.91
N LEU A 227 6.25 7.55 -0.23
CA LEU A 227 5.95 8.22 -1.50
C LEU A 227 4.55 7.85 -1.98
N GLN A 228 3.70 8.85 -2.19
CA GLN A 228 2.35 8.69 -2.76
C GLN A 228 2.24 9.52 -4.04
N GLN A 229 1.78 8.91 -5.13
CA GLN A 229 1.55 9.58 -6.41
C GLN A 229 0.20 9.14 -6.98
N SER A 230 -0.65 10.11 -7.30
CA SER A 230 -1.95 9.88 -7.94
C SER A 230 -2.02 10.65 -9.25
N GLN A 231 -2.56 10.02 -10.30
CA GLN A 231 -2.81 10.62 -11.60
C GLN A 231 -4.21 10.25 -12.10
N THR A 232 -5.00 11.26 -12.46
CA THR A 232 -6.34 11.10 -13.04
C THR A 232 -6.41 11.80 -14.39
N GLN A 233 -7.03 11.16 -15.39
CA GLN A 233 -7.29 11.73 -16.70
C GLN A 233 -8.77 11.52 -17.07
N ASP A 234 -9.47 12.63 -17.28
CA ASP A 234 -10.90 12.63 -17.62
C ASP A 234 -11.12 13.22 -19.02
N LYS A 235 -11.99 12.56 -19.80
CA LYS A 235 -12.45 13.03 -21.12
C LYS A 235 -13.96 12.89 -21.17
N GLN A 236 -14.66 13.99 -21.44
CA GLN A 236 -16.12 14.00 -21.56
C GLN A 236 -16.55 14.80 -22.78
N TYR A 237 -17.48 14.25 -23.55
CA TYR A 237 -18.11 14.90 -24.70
C TYR A 237 -19.62 14.65 -24.62
N GLY A 238 -20.42 15.71 -24.53
CA GLY A 238 -21.87 15.60 -24.39
C GLY A 238 -22.62 16.75 -25.06
N GLY A 239 -23.81 16.44 -25.58
CA GLY A 239 -24.76 17.43 -26.09
C GLY A 239 -25.89 17.64 -25.11
N MET A 240 -26.19 18.90 -24.78
CA MET A 240 -27.27 19.27 -23.87
C MET A 240 -28.62 19.25 -24.59
N ALA A 241 -29.60 18.50 -24.08
CA ALA A 241 -31.00 18.63 -24.47
C ALA A 241 -31.76 19.33 -23.33
N THR A 242 -32.12 20.60 -23.53
CA THR A 242 -32.91 21.38 -22.55
C THR A 242 -34.39 21.31 -22.89
N HIS A 243 -35.23 20.91 -21.93
CA HIS A 243 -36.68 20.90 -22.09
C HIS A 243 -37.31 22.11 -21.39
N PHE A 244 -37.72 23.12 -22.15
CA PHE A 244 -38.46 24.29 -21.65
C PHE A 244 -39.94 23.94 -21.46
N GLN A 245 -40.39 23.74 -20.21
CA GLN A 245 -41.82 23.64 -19.88
C GLN A 245 -42.45 25.05 -19.79
N THR A 246 -43.26 25.44 -20.77
CA THR A 246 -44.13 26.62 -20.62
C THR A 246 -45.36 26.24 -19.80
N LYS A 247 -45.39 26.64 -18.53
CA LYS A 247 -46.53 26.41 -17.63
C LYS A 247 -47.70 27.31 -18.04
N LYS A 248 -48.66 26.77 -18.81
CA LYS A 248 -49.90 27.49 -19.16
C LYS A 248 -50.84 27.56 -17.95
N LEU A 249 -50.76 28.66 -17.20
CA LEU A 249 -51.73 28.98 -16.14
C LEU A 249 -53.12 29.24 -16.75
N ARG A 250 -54.04 28.27 -16.65
CA ARG A 250 -55.47 28.51 -16.87
C ARG A 250 -56.07 29.09 -15.59
N GLY A 251 -56.23 30.41 -15.56
CA GLY A 251 -56.98 31.10 -14.49
C GLY A 251 -58.47 30.72 -14.53
N LYS A 252 -58.99 30.22 -13.41
CA LYS A 252 -60.44 30.16 -13.15
C LYS A 252 -60.79 31.35 -12.27
N CYS A 253 -61.55 32.32 -12.81
CA CYS A 253 -62.16 33.38 -12.01
C CYS A 253 -63.28 32.78 -11.15
N PHE A 254 -63.19 32.98 -9.84
CA PHE A 254 -64.33 32.95 -8.92
C PHE A 254 -64.28 34.27 -8.15
N LEU A 255 -65.29 35.12 -8.29
CA LEU A 255 -65.58 36.16 -7.30
C LEU A 255 -67.09 36.14 -7.05
N ASN A 256 -67.45 35.81 -5.81
CA ASN A 256 -68.82 35.76 -5.31
C ASN A 256 -69.16 37.11 -4.67
N SER A 257 -70.44 37.47 -4.78
CA SER A 257 -71.07 38.74 -4.38
C SER A 257 -71.17 38.90 -2.85
N THR A 258 -71.10 40.14 -2.34
CA THR A 258 -71.91 40.63 -1.20
C THR A 258 -71.72 42.14 -1.01
N GLY A 259 -72.82 42.89 -0.84
CA GLY A 259 -72.81 44.26 -0.31
C GLY A 259 -73.84 45.21 -0.91
N GLY A 260 -75.13 44.95 -0.70
CA GLY A 260 -76.20 45.94 -0.90
C GLY A 260 -76.21 47.01 0.21
N LYS A 261 -76.77 48.19 -0.11
CA LYS A 261 -77.32 49.14 0.86
C LYS A 261 -78.79 48.83 1.10
#